data_AF-A0AB38Z0E5-F1
#
_entry.id   AF-A0AB38Z0E5-F1
#
_cell.length_a   1.000
_cell.length_b   1.000
_cell.length_c   1.000
_cell.angle_alpha   90.00
_cell.angle_beta   90.00
_cell.angle_gamma   90.00
#
_symmetry.space_group_name_H-M   'P 1'
#
loop_
_entity.id
_entity.type
_entity.pdbx_description
1 polymer ?
#
loop_
_entity_poly.entity_id
_entity_poly.type
_entity_poly.pdbx_seq_one_letter_code
_entity_poly.pdbx_strand_id
1 'polypeptide(L)' 'MAGGSQIIINKDGIKIITPAKFEAKAGQHLFKSGESVKMFQNVLPQPICIECLVKAAQEGAGIVRR' A
#
# COMPACT_ATOMS: atom_id res chain seq x y z
N MET A 1 1.87 37.67 -21.04
CA MET A 1 1.99 38.78 -20.07
C MET A 1 1.34 38.35 -18.77
N ALA A 2 2.05 38.36 -17.63
CA ALA A 2 1.47 38.06 -16.32
C ALA A 2 0.70 39.29 -15.83
N GLY A 3 -0.62 39.35 -16.10
CA GLY A 3 -1.46 40.54 -15.99
C GLY A 3 -1.61 41.13 -14.58
N GLY A 4 -0.55 41.69 -14.02
CA GLY A 4 -0.52 42.37 -12.73
C GLY A 4 -0.04 41.53 -11.54
N SER A 5 0.32 40.26 -11.75
CA SER A 5 0.82 39.40 -10.66
C SER A 5 2.32 39.58 -10.44
N GLN A 6 2.75 39.75 -9.19
CA GLN A 6 4.15 39.95 -8.79
C GLN A 6 4.48 39.25 -7.47
N ILE A 7 5.74 38.88 -7.29
CA ILE A 7 6.31 38.41 -6.01
C ILE A 7 7.46 39.36 -5.66
N ILE A 8 7.41 39.97 -4.48
CA ILE A 8 8.46 40.85 -3.96
C ILE A 8 9.15 40.13 -2.80
N ILE A 9 10.48 40.04 -2.84
CA ILE A 9 11.32 39.40 -1.82
C ILE A 9 12.33 40.44 -1.32
N ASN A 10 12.31 40.75 -0.02
CA ASN A 10 13.22 41.72 0.58
C ASN A 10 13.53 41.36 2.04
N LYS A 11 14.21 42.26 2.78
CA LYS A 11 14.58 42.07 4.19
C LYS A 11 13.37 41.84 5.11
N ASP A 12 12.20 42.36 4.74
CA ASP A 12 10.97 42.25 5.54
C ASP A 12 10.18 40.96 5.25
N GLY A 13 10.52 40.25 4.16
CA GLY A 13 9.95 38.95 3.82
C GLY A 13 9.49 38.82 2.36
N ILE A 14 8.46 38.01 2.15
CA ILE A 14 7.87 37.71 0.83
C ILE A 14 6.46 38.29 0.75
N LYS A 15 6.19 39.12 -0.27
CA LYS A 15 4.87 39.69 -0.55
C LYS A 15 4.37 39.25 -1.93
N ILE A 16 3.13 38.77 -1.98
CA ILE A 16 2.46 38.35 -3.22
C ILE A 16 1.44 39.41 -3.60
N ILE A 17 1.52 39.90 -4.84
CA ILE A 17 0.59 40.86 -5.44
C ILE A 17 -0.11 40.14 -6.59
N THR A 18 -1.44 40.11 -6.58
CA THR A 18 -2.23 39.60 -7.71
C THR A 18 -3.56 40.34 -7.77
N PRO A 19 -4.07 40.69 -8.97
CA PRO A 19 -5.36 41.38 -9.08
C PRO A 19 -6.56 40.46 -8.83
N ALA A 20 -6.34 39.14 -8.77
CA ALA A 20 -7.38 38.14 -8.60
C ALA A 20 -7.11 37.28 -7.35
N LYS A 21 -7.35 35.96 -7.45
CA LYS A 21 -7.24 35.03 -6.34
C LYS A 21 -5.82 34.49 -6.20
N PHE A 22 -5.30 34.50 -4.99
CA PHE A 22 -4.14 33.70 -4.61
C PHE A 22 -4.61 32.37 -4.00
N GLU A 23 -4.17 31.24 -4.57
CA GLU A 23 -4.42 29.90 -4.03
C GLU A 23 -3.10 29.17 -3.78
N ALA A 24 -2.79 28.90 -2.52
CA ALA A 24 -1.71 28.00 -2.14
C ALA A 24 -2.26 26.58 -2.03
N LYS A 25 -1.87 25.70 -2.97
CA LYS A 25 -2.22 24.28 -2.91
C LYS A 25 -1.11 23.55 -2.17
N ALA A 26 -1.38 23.11 -0.95
CA ALA A 26 -0.54 22.13 -0.29
C ALA A 26 -0.77 20.78 -0.99
N GLY A 27 0.30 20.13 -1.44
CA GLY A 27 0.24 18.74 -1.87
C GLY A 27 -0.06 17.87 -0.66
N GLN A 28 -1.33 17.62 -0.39
CA GLN A 28 -1.71 16.67 0.65
C GLN A 28 -1.32 15.28 0.14
N HIS A 29 -0.51 14.54 0.91
CA HIS A 29 -0.43 13.11 0.70
C HIS A 29 -1.86 12.58 0.94
N LEU A 30 -2.59 12.33 -0.14
CA LEU A 30 -3.92 11.74 -0.07
C LEU A 30 -3.72 10.28 0.35
N PHE A 31 -3.78 10.02 1.64
CA PHE A 31 -3.79 8.65 2.17
C PHE A 31 -5.14 8.02 1.82
N LYS A 32 -5.17 7.28 0.71
CA LYS A 32 -6.30 6.42 0.38
C LYS A 32 -6.31 5.24 1.35
N SER A 33 -7.50 4.77 1.73
CA SER A 33 -7.63 3.52 2.50
C SER A 33 -7.03 2.36 1.70
N GLY A 34 -6.50 1.36 2.40
CA GLY A 34 -6.06 0.12 1.76
C GLY A 34 -7.22 -0.57 1.03
N GLU A 35 -6.89 -1.33 -0.01
CA GLU A 35 -7.84 -2.13 -0.80
C GLU A 35 -7.65 -3.62 -0.49
N SER A 36 -8.75 -4.35 -0.31
CA SER A 36 -8.71 -5.82 -0.18
C SER A 36 -8.66 -6.45 -1.56
N VAL A 37 -7.49 -6.92 -1.97
CA VAL A 37 -7.31 -7.64 -3.24
C VAL A 37 -7.46 -9.14 -3.05
N LYS A 38 -8.15 -9.82 -3.97
CA LYS A 38 -8.19 -11.28 -4.01
C LYS A 38 -6.79 -11.78 -4.39
N MET A 39 -6.06 -12.30 -3.40
CA MET A 39 -4.78 -12.97 -3.65
C MET A 39 -5.03 -14.44 -3.98
N PHE A 40 -4.27 -14.97 -4.94
CA PHE A 40 -4.23 -16.41 -5.17
C PHE A 40 -3.71 -17.07 -3.90
N GLN A 41 -4.48 -18.02 -3.36
CA GLN A 41 -4.00 -18.85 -2.27
C GLN A 41 -2.94 -19.80 -2.83
N ASN A 42 -1.68 -19.52 -2.54
CA ASN A 42 -0.61 -20.51 -2.70
C ASN A 42 -0.77 -21.53 -1.58
N VAL A 43 -1.74 -22.44 -1.75
CA VAL A 43 -1.97 -23.54 -0.82
C VAL A 43 -0.75 -24.44 -0.90
N LEU A 44 0.04 -24.46 0.18
CA LEU A 44 1.10 -25.44 0.33
C LEU A 44 0.48 -26.83 0.15
N PRO A 45 1.14 -27.76 -0.58
CA PRO A 45 0.63 -29.11 -0.70
C PRO A 45 0.38 -29.66 0.69
N GLN A 46 -0.87 -30.05 0.96
CA GLN A 46 -1.26 -30.55 2.28
C GLN A 46 -0.35 -31.74 2.62
N PRO A 47 0.36 -31.72 3.76
CA PRO A 47 1.23 -32.80 4.15
C PRO A 47 0.36 -34.00 4.50
N ILE A 48 0.31 -34.99 3.62
CA ILE A 48 -0.40 -36.28 3.72
C ILE A 48 -1.89 -36.19 4.12
N CYS A 49 -2.76 -37.05 3.57
CA CYS A 49 -4.15 -37.06 4.02
C CYS A 49 -4.20 -37.43 5.52
N ILE A 50 -5.10 -36.84 6.32
CA ILE A 50 -5.17 -37.12 7.77
C ILE A 50 -5.42 -38.63 7.97
N GLU A 51 -6.24 -39.23 7.12
CA GLU A 51 -6.51 -40.66 7.11
C GLU A 51 -5.25 -41.47 6.82
N CYS A 52 -4.41 -41.00 5.89
CA CYS A 52 -3.15 -41.62 5.51
C CYS A 52 -2.14 -41.56 6.69
N LEU A 53 -2.13 -40.45 7.44
CA LEU A 53 -1.30 -40.29 8.64
C LEU A 53 -1.75 -41.23 9.76
N VAL A 54 -3.05 -41.31 10.01
CA VAL A 54 -3.63 -42.21 11.02
C VAL A 54 -3.36 -43.67 10.66
N LYS A 55 -3.51 -44.04 9.39
CA LYS A 55 -3.20 -45.39 8.89
C LYS A 55 -1.72 -45.74 9.08
N ALA A 56 -0.80 -44.85 8.69
CA ALA A 56 0.63 -45.08 8.86
C ALA A 56 1.02 -45.24 10.34
N ALA A 57 0.39 -44.48 11.25
CA ALA A 57 0.60 -44.62 12.69
C ALA A 57 0.13 -45.98 13.22
N GLN A 58 -1.02 -46.47 12.75
CA GLN A 58 -1.54 -47.80 13.11
C GLN A 58 -0.64 -48.93 12.57
N GLU A 59 -0.10 -48.75 11.37
CA GLU A 59 0.78 -49.72 10.71
C GLU A 59 2.24 -49.65 11.19
N GLY A 60 2.57 -48.71 12.09
CA GLY A 60 3.93 -48.54 12.63
C GLY A 60 4.94 -48.03 11.60
N ALA A 61 4.49 -47.42 10.51
CA ALA A 61 5.35 -46.91 9.45
C ALA A 61 5.99 -45.57 9.85
N GLY A 62 7.32 -45.56 10.05
CA GLY A 62 8.07 -44.37 10.46
C GLY A 62 8.32 -43.33 9.36
N ILE A 63 8.09 -43.68 8.09
CA ILE A 63 8.21 -42.76 6.94
C ILE A 63 7.02 -43.00 6.03
N VAL A 64 6.16 -42.00 5.85
CA VAL A 64 5.09 -42.06 4.86
C VAL A 64 5.56 -41.37 3.59
N ARG A 65 5.84 -42.17 2.57
CA ARG A 65 6.19 -41.64 1.25
C ARG A 65 4.91 -41.11 0.60
N ARG A 66 5.02 -39.93 -0.01
CA ARG A 66 3.94 -39.28 -0.77
C ARG A 66 3.53 -40.11 -1.97
#